data_AF-A0A5J4RD74-F1
#
_entry.id   AF-A0A5J4RD74-F1
#
_cell.length_a   1.000
_cell.length_b   1.000
_cell.length_c   1.000
_cell.angle_alpha   90.00
_cell.angle_beta   90.00
_cell.angle_gamma   90.00
#
_symmetry.space_group_name_H-M   'P 1'
#
loop_
_entity.id
_entity.type
_entity.pdbx_description
1 polymer ?
#
loop_
_entity_poly.entity_id
_entity_poly.type
_entity_poly.pdbx_seq_one_letter_code
_entity_poly.pdbx_strand_id
1 'polypeptide(L)' 'MSKSKINNISFENFRVFKNKSDFDLAPITILTGANSSGKSSVIKALKLLQNYWLNLKEEGILD' A
#
# COMPACT_ATOMS: atom_id res chain seq x y z
N MET A 1 -11.05 -17.64 -12.96
CA MET A 1 -9.77 -17.09 -12.48
C MET A 1 -10.08 -16.13 -11.34
N SER A 2 -9.75 -16.47 -10.10
CA SER A 2 -10.00 -15.59 -8.95
C SER A 2 -9.09 -14.37 -9.05
N LYS A 3 -9.64 -13.15 -8.97
CA LYS A 3 -8.82 -11.93 -8.89
C LYS A 3 -8.19 -11.88 -7.50
N SER A 4 -6.87 -11.93 -7.41
CA SER A 4 -6.15 -11.68 -6.15
C SER A 4 -6.46 -10.25 -5.66
N LYS A 5 -6.83 -10.13 -4.38
CA LYS A 5 -7.18 -8.87 -3.73
C LYS A 5 -6.32 -8.69 -2.48
N ILE A 6 -5.77 -7.50 -2.30
CA ILE A 6 -5.14 -7.09 -1.04
C ILE A 6 -6.26 -6.69 -0.08
N ASN A 7 -6.43 -7.42 1.02
CA ASN A 7 -7.49 -7.18 2.00
C ASN A 7 -7.02 -6.38 3.21
N ASN A 8 -5.73 -6.37 3.50
CA ASN A 8 -5.15 -5.66 4.62
C ASN A 8 -3.72 -5.21 4.29
N ILE A 9 -3.30 -4.09 4.85
CA ILE A 9 -1.92 -3.62 4.84
C ILE A 9 -1.58 -2.97 6.19
N SER A 10 -0.37 -3.22 6.68
CA SER A 10 0.13 -2.64 7.93
C SER A 10 1.39 -1.83 7.69
N PHE A 11 1.55 -0.73 8.43
CA PHE A 11 2.75 0.11 8.38
C PHE A 11 3.35 0.26 9.77
N GLU A 12 4.66 0.11 9.87
CA GLU A 12 5.44 0.38 11.08
C GLU A 12 6.76 1.03 10.68
N ASN A 13 7.21 2.02 11.46
CA ASN A 13 8.38 2.84 11.15
C ASN A 13 8.41 3.40 9.70
N PHE A 14 7.24 3.77 9.18
CA PHE A 14 7.08 4.27 7.82
C PHE A 14 6.45 5.67 7.82
N ARG A 15 7.27 6.69 7.52
CA ARG A 15 6.88 8.10 7.47
C ARG A 15 6.20 8.53 8.79
N VAL A 16 4.90 8.83 8.75
CA VAL A 16 4.12 9.28 9.90
C VAL A 16 3.67 8.11 10.80
N PHE A 17 3.69 6.87 10.29
CA PHE A 17 3.32 5.67 11.03
C PHE A 17 4.54 5.15 11.79
N LYS A 18 4.80 5.70 12.98
CA LYS A 18 5.91 5.29 13.85
C LYS A 18 5.69 3.88 14.42
N ASN A 19 4.51 3.68 15.01
CA ASN A 19 4.06 2.39 15.54
C ASN A 19 3.25 1.64 14.48
N LYS A 20 3.10 0.33 14.67
CA LYS A 20 2.24 -0.50 13.82
C LYS A 20 0.84 0.09 13.69
N SER A 21 0.43 0.30 12.44
CA SER A 21 -0.87 0.84 12.05
C SER A 21 -1.47 -0.08 10.99
N ASP A 22 -2.57 -0.74 11.33
CA ASP A 22 -3.25 -1.70 10.47
C ASP A 22 -4.39 -1.04 9.68
N PHE A 23 -4.52 -1.39 8.40
CA PHE A 23 -5.54 -0.86 7.50
C PHE A 23 -6.23 -2.00 6.75
N ASP A 24 -7.52 -2.17 6.98
CA ASP A 24 -8.36 -3.05 6.17
C ASP A 24 -8.78 -2.35 4.86
N LEU A 25 -8.71 -3.09 3.76
CA LEU A 25 -8.96 -2.59 2.42
C LEU A 25 -10.25 -3.18 1.83
N ALA A 26 -11.19 -2.29 1.53
CA ALA A 26 -12.35 -2.59 0.72
C ALA A 26 -12.00 -2.48 -0.78
N PRO A 27 -12.78 -3.10 -1.69
CA PRO A 27 -12.60 -2.94 -3.14
C PRO A 27 -12.52 -1.47 -3.60
N ILE A 28 -13.24 -0.58 -2.90
CA ILE A 28 -13.07 0.88 -2.98
C ILE A 28 -12.78 1.36 -1.55
N THR A 29 -11.61 1.98 -1.36
CA THR A 29 -11.18 2.52 -0.06
C THR A 29 -11.01 4.02 -0.18
N ILE A 30 -11.71 4.80 0.66
CA ILE A 30 -11.63 6.27 0.68
C ILE A 30 -10.73 6.69 1.84
N LEU A 31 -9.63 7.37 1.53
CA LEU A 31 -8.73 7.94 2.54
C LEU A 31 -9.16 9.37 2.87
N THR A 32 -9.70 9.57 4.07
CA THR A 32 -10.11 10.88 4.60
C THR A 32 -9.37 11.22 5.91
N GLY A 33 -9.50 12.46 6.37
CA GLY A 33 -8.87 12.97 7.60
C GLY A 33 -8.11 14.28 7.40
N ALA A 34 -7.58 14.83 8.49
CA ALA A 34 -6.86 16.11 8.48
C ALA A 34 -5.61 16.10 7.59
N ASN A 35 -5.15 17.27 7.16
CA ASN A 35 -3.88 17.37 6.44
C ASN A 35 -2.74 16.78 7.27
N SER A 36 -1.77 16.18 6.59
CA SER A 36 -0.63 15.50 7.21
C SER A 36 -0.97 14.28 8.08
N SER A 37 -2.22 13.80 8.10
CA SER A 37 -2.63 12.59 8.84
C SER A 37 -2.13 11.25 8.26
N GLY A 38 -1.37 11.28 7.16
CA GLY A 38 -0.79 10.07 6.57
C GLY A 38 -1.50 9.51 5.34
N LYS A 39 -2.56 10.13 4.84
CA LYS A 39 -3.24 9.72 3.59
C LYS A 39 -2.27 9.53 2.42
N SER A 40 -1.43 10.54 2.14
CA SER A 40 -0.42 10.46 1.08
C SER A 40 0.69 9.46 1.40
N SER A 41 0.94 9.14 2.67
CA SER A 41 1.90 8.10 3.06
C SER A 41 1.38 6.72 2.68
N VAL A 42 0.11 6.42 2.94
CA VAL A 42 -0.52 5.16 2.50
C VAL A 42 -0.43 5.00 0.98
N ILE A 43 -0.79 6.04 0.22
CA ILE A 43 -0.71 6.02 -1.25
C ILE A 43 0.72 5.76 -1.73
N LYS A 44 1.72 6.40 -1.12
CA LYS A 44 3.14 6.21 -1.49
C LYS A 44 3.65 4.80 -1.18
N ALA A 45 3.18 4.18 -0.10
CA ALA A 45 3.52 2.79 0.21
C ALA A 45 2.96 1.82 -0.85
N LEU A 46 1.69 2.00 -1.23
CA LEU A 46 1.06 1.19 -2.28
C LEU A 46 1.79 1.38 -3.64
N LYS A 47 2.15 2.62 -3.99
CA LYS A 47 2.95 2.90 -5.20
C LYS A 47 4.34 2.26 -5.15
N LEU A 48 5.00 2.26 -4.00
CA LEU A 48 6.30 1.60 -3.84
C LEU A 48 6.20 0.10 -4.12
N LEU A 49 5.19 -0.57 -3.55
CA LEU A 49 4.92 -1.98 -3.78
C LEU A 49 4.61 -2.27 -5.26
N GLN A 50 3.77 -1.44 -5.88
CA GLN A 50 3.45 -1.55 -7.30
C GLN A 50 4.70 -1.43 -8.18
N ASN A 51 5.53 -0.41 -7.94
CA ASN A 51 6.74 -0.18 -8.73
C ASN A 51 7.73 -1.34 -8.56
N TYR A 52 7.92 -1.82 -7.33
CA TYR A 52 8.77 -2.98 -7.09
C TYR A 52 8.28 -4.21 -7.85
N TRP A 53 6.98 -4.48 -7.83
CA TRP A 53 6.39 -5.58 -8.59
C TRP A 53 6.57 -5.45 -10.10
N LEU A 54 6.40 -4.23 -10.64
CA LEU A 54 6.61 -3.95 -12.06
C LEU A 54 8.07 -4.16 -12.48
N ASN A 55 9.02 -3.67 -11.68
CA ASN A 55 10.44 -3.86 -11.96
C ASN A 55 10.81 -5.36 -11.99
N LEU A 56 10.28 -6.17 -11.07
CA LEU A 56 10.54 -7.61 -11.08
C LEU A 56 9.97 -8.32 -12.33
N LYS A 57 8.85 -7.83 -12.88
CA LYS A 57 8.32 -8.32 -14.17
C LYS A 57 9.22 -7.92 -15.34
N GLU A 58 9.69 -6.68 -15.36
CA GLU A 58 10.61 -6.18 -16.40
C GLU A 58 11.94 -6.95 -16.39
N GLU A 59 12.42 -7.35 -15.22
CA GLU A 59 13.63 -8.17 -15.04
C GLU A 59 13.39 -9.67 -15.31
N GLY A 60 12.14 -10.09 -15.60
CA GLY A 60 11.79 -11.49 -15.86
C GLY A 60 11.86 -12.41 -14.63
N ILE A 61 11.87 -11.84 -13.43
CA ILE A 61 11.90 -12.57 -12.15
C ILE A 61 10.49 -13.05 -11.77
N LEU A 62 9.47 -12.30 -12.15
CA LEU A 62 8.06 -12.63 -11.95
C LEU A 62 7.31 -12.68 -13.28
N ASP A 63 6.40 -13.65 -13.42
CA ASP A 63 5.47 -13.77 -14.55
C ASP A 63 4.42 -12.64 -14.55
#